data_AF-A0A3B9C1P9-F1
#
_entry.id   AF-A0A3B9C1P9-F1
#
_cell.length_a   1.000
_cell.length_b   1.000
_cell.length_c   1.000
_cell.angle_alpha   90.00
_cell.angle_beta   90.00
_cell.angle_gamma   90.00
#
_symmetry.space_group_name_H-M   'P 1'
#
loop_
_entity.id
_entity.type
_entity.pdbx_description
1 polymer ?
#
loop_
_entity_poly.entity_id
_entity_poly.type
_entity_poly.pdbx_seq_one_letter_code
_entity_poly.pdbx_strand_id
1 'polypeptide(L)'
;MKWNFIVILLLAAKQAAAQCEAVLPFKESSVTDIQDVYQFKFLSKNPQNKLDTLVYQLMHPGIVIDSNYYDWNNLSPQIRPVVDRIKMLEIVNDIGAMRSKEAFLLLNLSYMIPFKMQDDMNLFTNLCYTLTEYGSAKALNRYFLNNAVSTKLGQIEFKQAVILKSKPMRLKMFKGITYCKPLQGDARVLYEMSREDPKPYDDAVEAIFAKYMNKHTSMKSYFPIDSITLEVYQLPFFVDAIWDNCVPKVESSNGVNQLRLGVIFNVHKESVTEPTYIQRVYIINNSLAKGQILVDKVFDPNFVSRTRKQCEGYDD
;
A
#
# COMPACT_ATOMS: atom_id res chain seq x y z
N MET A 1 -4.80 45.77 8.66
CA MET A 1 -5.16 44.35 8.85
C MET A 1 -5.08 43.61 7.51
N LYS A 2 -3.92 43.03 7.16
CA LYS A 2 -3.76 42.19 5.96
C LYS A 2 -2.64 41.16 6.20
N TRP A 3 -2.90 40.14 7.01
CA TRP A 3 -2.04 38.97 7.19
C TRP A 3 -2.94 37.79 7.52
N ASN A 4 -3.47 37.09 6.51
CA ASN A 4 -4.20 35.82 6.70
C ASN A 4 -4.37 34.96 5.42
N PHE A 5 -3.52 35.14 4.39
CA PHE A 5 -3.65 34.39 3.14
C PHE A 5 -2.49 33.41 2.81
N ILE A 6 -1.47 33.30 3.66
CA ILE A 6 -0.26 32.50 3.36
C ILE A 6 -0.30 31.08 3.94
N VAL A 7 -1.21 30.76 4.87
CA VAL A 7 -1.23 29.44 5.54
C VAL A 7 -1.96 28.33 4.74
N ILE A 8 -2.77 28.68 3.74
CA ILE A 8 -3.59 27.68 3.00
C ILE A 8 -2.79 26.99 1.87
N LEU A 9 -1.66 27.54 1.43
CA LEU A 9 -0.86 26.98 0.33
C LEU A 9 0.09 25.83 0.74
N LEU A 10 0.30 25.58 2.04
CA LEU A 10 1.15 24.46 2.52
C LEU A 10 0.39 23.14 2.71
N LEU A 11 -0.95 23.14 2.69
CA LEU A 11 -1.76 21.93 2.82
C LEU A 11 -2.08 21.25 1.48
N ALA A 12 -2.00 21.98 0.36
CA ALA A 12 -2.21 21.42 -0.97
C ALA A 12 -1.04 20.53 -1.46
N ALA A 13 0.16 20.68 -0.89
CA ALA A 13 1.33 19.87 -1.23
C ALA A 13 1.34 18.47 -0.56
N LYS A 14 0.38 18.18 0.33
CA LYS A 14 0.26 16.86 1.00
C LYS A 14 -0.63 15.85 0.27
N GLN A 15 -1.00 16.10 -0.98
CA GLN A 15 -1.51 15.05 -1.87
C GLN A 15 -0.38 14.26 -2.56
N ALA A 16 0.83 14.29 -2.01
CA ALA A 16 1.93 13.45 -2.46
C ALA A 16 1.62 11.99 -2.10
N ALA A 17 1.00 11.26 -3.04
CA ALA A 17 0.92 9.81 -3.13
C ALA A 17 0.80 9.12 -1.76
N ALA A 18 -0.41 9.00 -1.23
CA ALA A 18 -0.62 8.72 0.19
C ALA A 18 -0.06 7.36 0.72
N GLN A 19 0.45 6.49 -0.17
CA GLN A 19 1.22 5.27 0.17
C GLN A 19 2.74 5.45 0.17
N CYS A 20 3.23 6.67 0.00
CA CYS A 20 4.65 6.98 -0.19
C CYS A 20 5.28 7.49 1.09
N GLU A 21 6.18 6.68 1.67
CA GLU A 21 7.02 7.13 2.78
C GLU A 21 7.96 8.25 2.29
N ALA A 22 8.62 8.01 1.15
CA ALA A 22 9.55 8.94 0.55
C ALA A 22 9.67 8.70 -0.95
N VAL A 23 9.92 9.79 -1.70
CA VAL A 23 10.35 9.70 -3.09
C VAL A 23 11.87 9.68 -3.10
N LEU A 24 12.46 8.55 -3.50
CA LEU A 24 13.89 8.31 -3.46
C LEU A 24 14.46 8.13 -4.89
N PRO A 25 15.70 8.57 -5.16
CA PRO A 25 16.40 8.20 -6.39
C PRO A 25 16.57 6.68 -6.49
N PHE A 26 16.28 6.12 -7.65
CA PHE A 26 16.42 4.68 -7.88
C PHE A 26 17.90 4.28 -7.97
N LYS A 27 18.26 3.22 -7.24
CA LYS A 27 19.54 2.50 -7.33
C LYS A 27 19.25 1.01 -7.56
N GLU A 28 20.21 0.23 -8.03
CA GLU A 28 20.00 -1.23 -8.19
C GLU A 28 19.56 -1.88 -6.86
N SER A 29 20.15 -1.45 -5.73
CA SER A 29 19.77 -1.93 -4.40
C SER A 29 18.35 -1.55 -3.99
N SER A 30 17.74 -0.53 -4.60
CA SER A 30 16.35 -0.12 -4.33
C SER A 30 15.34 -1.13 -4.82
N VAL A 31 15.73 -2.07 -5.68
CA VAL A 31 14.82 -3.06 -6.26
C VAL A 31 14.13 -3.93 -5.20
N THR A 32 14.77 -4.11 -4.04
CA THR A 32 14.22 -4.87 -2.90
C THR A 32 13.06 -4.15 -2.21
N ASP A 33 12.94 -2.83 -2.41
CA ASP A 33 11.84 -2.03 -1.86
C ASP A 33 10.62 -2.01 -2.80
N ILE A 34 10.75 -2.53 -4.02
CA ILE A 34 9.71 -2.49 -5.04
C ILE A 34 8.87 -3.77 -4.96
N GLN A 35 7.62 -3.61 -4.55
CA GLN A 35 6.59 -4.65 -4.49
C GLN A 35 5.49 -4.43 -5.55
N ASP A 36 5.35 -3.21 -6.05
CA ASP A 36 4.44 -2.81 -7.11
C ASP A 36 5.19 -1.95 -8.13
N VAL A 37 5.01 -2.23 -9.43
CA VAL A 37 5.63 -1.46 -10.51
C VAL A 37 5.20 0.02 -10.46
N TYR A 38 4.00 0.32 -9.97
CA TYR A 38 3.50 1.69 -9.86
C TYR A 38 4.18 2.50 -8.75
N GLN A 39 5.11 1.91 -8.00
CA GLN A 39 6.03 2.66 -7.16
C GLN A 39 6.99 3.52 -8.00
N PHE A 40 7.27 3.18 -9.25
CA PHE A 40 8.04 4.05 -10.14
C PHE A 40 7.23 5.31 -10.47
N LYS A 41 7.79 6.49 -10.17
CA LYS A 41 7.08 7.77 -10.34
C LYS A 41 6.77 8.14 -11.79
N PHE A 42 7.42 7.47 -12.75
CA PHE A 42 7.16 7.64 -14.18
C PHE A 42 6.03 6.75 -14.71
N LEU A 43 5.48 5.84 -13.88
CA LEU A 43 4.34 4.99 -14.23
C LEU A 43 3.10 5.40 -13.46
N SER A 44 1.96 5.34 -14.14
CA SER A 44 0.64 5.63 -13.56
C SER A 44 -0.23 4.39 -13.58
N LYS A 45 -0.93 4.12 -12.47
CA LYS A 45 -1.89 2.99 -12.37
C LYS A 45 -3.01 3.09 -13.41
N ASN A 46 -3.50 4.32 -13.64
CA ASN A 46 -4.36 4.64 -14.77
C ASN A 46 -3.47 5.15 -15.91
N PRO A 47 -3.34 4.42 -17.04
CA PRO A 47 -2.40 4.80 -18.08
C PRO A 47 -2.58 6.23 -18.58
N GLN A 48 -1.52 7.04 -18.48
CA GLN A 48 -1.49 8.45 -18.93
C GLN A 48 -0.63 8.65 -20.18
N ASN A 49 0.33 7.75 -20.41
CA ASN A 49 1.26 7.83 -21.53
C ASN A 49 1.43 6.46 -22.24
N LYS A 50 2.18 6.46 -23.35
CA LYS A 50 2.43 5.24 -24.14
C LYS A 50 3.12 4.16 -23.31
N LEU A 51 4.10 4.52 -22.48
CA LEU A 51 4.82 3.56 -21.64
C LEU A 51 3.89 2.93 -20.60
N ASP A 52 3.05 3.74 -19.94
CA ASP A 52 2.06 3.24 -18.99
C ASP A 52 1.13 2.22 -19.65
N THR A 53 0.67 2.53 -20.87
CA THR A 53 -0.24 1.67 -21.63
C THR A 53 0.42 0.33 -21.95
N LEU A 54 1.68 0.34 -22.40
CA LEU A 54 2.43 -0.88 -22.72
C LEU A 54 2.69 -1.72 -21.45
N VAL A 55 3.06 -1.09 -20.33
CA VAL A 55 3.27 -1.79 -19.05
C VAL A 55 1.97 -2.38 -18.54
N TYR A 56 0.87 -1.63 -18.60
CA TYR A 56 -0.45 -2.11 -18.23
C TYR A 56 -0.88 -3.33 -19.08
N GLN A 57 -0.66 -3.28 -20.39
CA GLN A 57 -0.93 -4.39 -21.29
C GLN A 57 -0.09 -5.65 -20.98
N LEU A 58 1.19 -5.49 -20.61
CA LEU A 58 2.03 -6.61 -20.16
C LEU A 58 1.50 -7.25 -18.87
N MET A 59 1.02 -6.44 -17.93
CA MET A 59 0.47 -6.92 -16.66
C MET A 59 -0.93 -7.55 -16.79
N HIS A 60 -1.66 -7.20 -17.85
CA HIS A 60 -3.02 -7.63 -18.10
C HIS A 60 -3.17 -8.23 -19.51
N PRO A 61 -2.52 -9.39 -19.78
CA PRO A 61 -2.56 -10.07 -21.08
C PRO A 61 -3.97 -10.20 -21.67
N GLY A 62 -4.95 -10.49 -20.82
CA GLY A 62 -6.34 -10.70 -21.23
C GLY A 62 -7.02 -9.48 -21.88
N ILE A 63 -6.45 -8.28 -21.77
CA ILE A 63 -6.97 -7.06 -22.41
C ILE A 63 -6.42 -6.90 -23.84
N VAL A 64 -5.24 -7.45 -24.11
CA VAL A 64 -4.57 -7.40 -25.43
C VAL A 64 -5.14 -8.45 -26.39
N ILE A 65 -5.71 -9.50 -25.82
CA ILE A 65 -6.28 -10.64 -26.53
C ILE A 65 -7.79 -10.39 -26.61
N ASP A 66 -8.27 -9.98 -27.78
CA ASP A 66 -9.67 -9.65 -28.03
C ASP A 66 -10.61 -10.73 -27.46
N SER A 67 -11.66 -10.31 -26.76
CA SER A 67 -12.74 -11.18 -26.27
C SER A 67 -13.38 -12.03 -27.38
N ASN A 68 -13.34 -11.57 -28.64
CA ASN A 68 -13.80 -12.34 -29.81
C ASN A 68 -12.79 -13.41 -30.27
N TYR A 69 -11.55 -13.36 -29.77
CA TYR A 69 -10.53 -14.38 -30.01
C TYR A 69 -10.68 -15.58 -29.07
N TYR A 70 -11.40 -15.40 -27.96
CA TYR A 70 -12.00 -16.47 -27.18
C TYR A 70 -13.30 -16.93 -27.86
N ASP A 71 -13.23 -17.41 -29.10
CA ASP A 71 -14.24 -18.36 -29.55
C ASP A 71 -14.00 -19.65 -28.76
N TRP A 72 -14.81 -19.86 -27.72
CA TRP A 72 -14.77 -21.08 -26.90
C TRP A 72 -14.99 -22.34 -27.76
N ASN A 73 -15.52 -22.19 -28.98
CA ASN A 73 -15.73 -23.27 -29.94
C ASN A 73 -14.52 -23.56 -30.83
N ASN A 74 -13.47 -22.74 -30.79
CA ASN A 74 -12.27 -22.96 -31.61
C ASN A 74 -11.29 -23.90 -30.88
N LEU A 75 -11.42 -25.19 -31.19
CA LEU A 75 -10.80 -26.36 -30.55
C LEU A 75 -9.30 -26.58 -30.85
N SER A 76 -8.54 -25.56 -31.28
CA SER A 76 -7.10 -25.70 -31.47
C SER A 76 -6.29 -24.97 -30.39
N PRO A 77 -6.03 -25.62 -29.23
CA PRO A 77 -5.20 -25.09 -28.13
C PRO A 77 -3.80 -24.60 -28.55
N GLN A 78 -3.31 -25.00 -29.72
CA GLN A 78 -1.93 -24.76 -30.15
C GLN A 78 -1.70 -23.36 -30.76
N ILE A 79 -2.74 -22.70 -31.29
CA ILE A 79 -2.59 -21.39 -31.97
C ILE A 79 -2.63 -20.22 -30.98
N ARG A 80 -3.36 -20.34 -29.86
CA ARG A 80 -3.52 -19.28 -28.85
C ARG A 80 -2.18 -18.84 -28.22
N PRO A 81 -1.32 -19.77 -27.74
CA PRO A 81 -0.04 -19.40 -27.14
C PRO A 81 0.90 -18.66 -28.10
N VAL A 82 0.73 -18.87 -29.41
CA VAL A 82 1.59 -18.26 -30.43
C VAL A 82 1.21 -16.78 -30.64
N VAL A 83 -0.08 -16.46 -30.78
CA VAL A 83 -0.53 -15.08 -31.01
C VAL A 83 -0.30 -14.22 -29.77
N ASP A 84 -0.59 -14.75 -28.59
CA ASP A 84 -0.34 -14.05 -27.32
C ASP A 84 1.15 -13.73 -27.18
N ARG A 85 2.00 -14.70 -27.52
CA ARG A 85 3.45 -14.52 -27.52
C ARG A 85 3.93 -13.49 -28.53
N ILE A 86 3.34 -13.45 -29.72
CA ILE A 86 3.67 -12.45 -30.76
C ILE A 86 3.33 -11.05 -30.25
N LYS A 87 2.09 -10.83 -29.78
CA LYS A 87 1.66 -9.52 -29.28
C LYS A 87 2.48 -9.06 -28.08
N MET A 88 2.78 -9.95 -27.15
CA MET A 88 3.63 -9.62 -26.00
C MET A 88 5.06 -9.28 -26.41
N LEU A 89 5.63 -9.99 -27.39
CA LEU A 89 6.94 -9.69 -27.94
C LEU A 89 6.95 -8.33 -28.67
N GLU A 90 5.87 -7.97 -29.36
CA GLU A 90 5.69 -6.64 -29.95
C GLU A 90 5.67 -5.55 -28.88
N ILE A 91 4.91 -5.73 -27.80
CA ILE A 91 4.87 -4.78 -26.68
C ILE A 91 6.26 -4.59 -26.05
N VAL A 92 7.01 -5.67 -25.80
CA VAL A 92 8.39 -5.59 -25.27
C VAL A 92 9.31 -4.86 -26.25
N ASN A 93 9.17 -5.10 -27.56
CA ASN A 93 9.93 -4.38 -28.57
C ASN A 93 9.56 -2.90 -28.62
N ASP A 94 8.28 -2.57 -28.46
CA ASP A 94 7.78 -1.20 -28.45
C ASP A 94 8.32 -0.42 -27.24
N ILE A 95 8.37 -1.05 -26.06
CA ILE A 95 9.06 -0.48 -24.88
C ILE A 95 10.52 -0.17 -25.25
N GLY A 96 11.24 -1.13 -25.83
CA GLY A 96 12.63 -0.92 -26.26
C GLY A 96 12.79 0.20 -27.29
N ALA A 97 11.88 0.28 -28.26
CA ALA A 97 11.88 1.29 -29.31
C ALA A 97 11.71 2.72 -28.79
N MET A 98 11.13 2.90 -27.59
CA MET A 98 11.04 4.22 -26.94
C MET A 98 12.41 4.81 -26.61
N ARG A 99 13.45 3.97 -26.43
CA ARG A 99 14.83 4.40 -26.13
C ARG A 99 14.98 5.36 -24.94
N SER A 100 13.99 5.39 -24.05
CA SER A 100 14.00 6.24 -22.87
C SER A 100 14.76 5.57 -21.72
N LYS A 101 15.06 6.35 -20.67
CA LYS A 101 15.70 5.83 -19.45
C LYS A 101 14.79 4.86 -18.70
N GLU A 102 13.50 5.16 -18.72
CA GLU A 102 12.41 4.40 -18.12
C GLU A 102 12.27 3.04 -18.82
N ALA A 103 12.26 3.03 -20.16
CA ALA A 103 12.27 1.80 -20.95
C ALA A 103 13.52 0.97 -20.70
N PHE A 104 14.70 1.60 -20.64
CA PHE A 104 15.95 0.91 -20.33
C PHE A 104 15.91 0.26 -18.93
N LEU A 105 15.37 0.97 -17.94
CA LEU A 105 15.15 0.44 -16.60
C LEU A 105 14.22 -0.77 -16.62
N LEU A 106 13.02 -0.62 -17.19
CA LEU A 106 12.01 -1.69 -17.24
C LEU A 106 12.60 -2.98 -17.82
N LEU A 107 13.26 -2.89 -18.97
CA LEU A 107 13.85 -4.07 -19.62
C LEU A 107 15.02 -4.69 -18.83
N ASN A 108 15.62 -3.97 -17.87
CA ASN A 108 16.67 -4.47 -16.99
C ASN A 108 16.17 -5.02 -15.64
N LEU A 109 14.92 -4.74 -15.24
CA LEU A 109 14.41 -5.04 -13.88
C LEU A 109 14.65 -6.50 -13.46
N SER A 110 14.31 -7.43 -14.34
CA SER A 110 14.43 -8.86 -14.07
C SER A 110 15.86 -9.37 -13.86
N TYR A 111 16.86 -8.57 -14.19
CA TYR A 111 18.28 -8.89 -14.05
C TYR A 111 18.94 -8.17 -12.88
N MET A 112 18.16 -7.45 -12.07
CA MET A 112 18.61 -6.79 -10.85
C MET A 112 18.08 -7.50 -9.59
N ILE A 113 17.03 -8.30 -9.73
CA ILE A 113 16.43 -9.06 -8.63
C ILE A 113 17.15 -10.41 -8.53
N PRO A 114 17.71 -10.78 -7.36
CA PRO A 114 18.03 -12.16 -7.07
C PRO A 114 16.71 -12.92 -6.85
N PHE A 115 16.03 -13.32 -7.93
CA PHE A 115 14.78 -14.08 -7.83
C PHE A 115 15.01 -15.34 -7.00
N LYS A 116 14.33 -15.45 -5.85
CA LYS A 116 14.17 -16.73 -5.17
C LYS A 116 12.86 -17.32 -5.65
N MET A 117 12.88 -18.58 -6.11
CA MET A 117 11.69 -19.29 -6.62
C MET A 117 10.53 -19.43 -5.60
N GLN A 118 10.70 -18.95 -4.37
CA GLN A 118 9.73 -19.01 -3.28
C GLN A 118 9.11 -17.66 -2.92
N ASP A 119 9.52 -16.57 -3.56
CA ASP A 119 8.95 -15.25 -3.30
C ASP A 119 7.55 -15.16 -3.94
N ASP A 120 6.56 -14.67 -3.18
CA ASP A 120 5.19 -14.49 -3.66
C ASP A 120 5.15 -13.68 -4.97
N MET A 121 4.35 -14.14 -5.92
CA MET A 121 4.13 -13.47 -7.21
C MET A 121 3.30 -12.18 -7.01
N ASN A 122 3.97 -11.08 -6.66
CA ASN A 122 3.38 -9.75 -6.68
C ASN A 122 3.37 -9.15 -8.11
N LEU A 123 2.71 -8.00 -8.27
CA LEU A 123 2.59 -7.34 -9.57
C LEU A 123 3.96 -7.01 -10.20
N PHE A 124 4.93 -6.64 -9.37
CA PHE A 124 6.28 -6.33 -9.82
C PHE A 124 7.05 -7.56 -10.31
N THR A 125 7.02 -8.66 -9.55
CA THR A 125 7.68 -9.91 -9.95
C THR A 125 7.03 -10.53 -11.19
N ASN A 126 5.70 -10.44 -11.31
CA ASN A 126 4.97 -10.86 -12.50
C ASN A 126 5.39 -10.08 -13.76
N LEU A 127 5.54 -8.76 -13.67
CA LEU A 127 6.04 -7.94 -14.77
C LEU A 127 7.48 -8.34 -15.16
N CYS A 128 8.36 -8.52 -14.16
CA CYS A 128 9.74 -8.93 -14.40
C CYS A 128 9.84 -10.29 -15.12
N TYR A 129 9.01 -11.24 -14.72
CA TYR A 129 8.87 -12.53 -15.39
C TYR A 129 8.42 -12.35 -16.84
N THR A 130 7.32 -11.62 -17.05
CA THR A 130 6.74 -11.33 -18.36
C THR A 130 7.76 -10.71 -19.32
N LEU A 131 8.46 -9.66 -18.88
CA LEU A 131 9.50 -9.01 -19.69
C LEU A 131 10.61 -9.99 -20.10
N THR A 132 11.04 -10.86 -19.18
CA THR A 132 12.10 -11.85 -19.44
C THR A 132 11.67 -12.92 -20.43
N GLU A 133 10.43 -13.39 -20.30
CA GLU A 133 9.85 -14.43 -21.15
C GLU A 133 9.65 -13.91 -22.58
N TYR A 134 9.13 -12.70 -22.72
CA TYR A 134 8.81 -12.10 -24.02
C TYR A 134 9.95 -11.29 -24.65
N GLY A 135 11.17 -11.40 -24.12
CA GLY A 135 12.38 -11.06 -24.85
C GLY A 135 13.04 -9.73 -24.50
N SER A 136 12.98 -9.30 -23.24
CA SER A 136 13.64 -8.07 -22.78
C SER A 136 15.14 -8.00 -23.15
N ALA A 137 15.89 -9.10 -23.04
CA ALA A 137 17.28 -9.16 -23.50
C ALA A 137 17.45 -8.87 -25.00
N LYS A 138 16.53 -9.35 -25.85
CA LYS A 138 16.58 -9.06 -27.30
C LYS A 138 16.31 -7.58 -27.56
N ALA A 139 15.31 -7.00 -26.87
CA ALA A 139 15.00 -5.58 -26.96
C ALA A 139 16.17 -4.70 -26.47
N LEU A 140 16.79 -5.05 -25.33
CA LEU A 140 17.98 -4.37 -24.82
C LEU A 140 19.11 -4.38 -25.84
N ASN A 141 19.43 -5.56 -26.37
CA ASN A 141 20.50 -5.70 -27.34
C ASN A 141 20.24 -4.85 -28.60
N ARG A 142 19.01 -4.90 -29.13
CA ARG A 142 18.61 -4.19 -30.34
C ARG A 142 18.63 -2.67 -30.17
N TYR A 143 18.01 -2.16 -29.11
CA TYR A 143 17.70 -0.73 -28.99
C TYR A 143 18.69 0.07 -28.16
N PHE A 144 19.42 -0.58 -27.25
CA PHE A 144 20.35 0.12 -26.35
C PHE A 144 21.80 -0.32 -26.51
N LEU A 145 22.05 -1.56 -26.94
CA LEU A 145 23.41 -2.08 -27.16
C LEU A 145 23.81 -2.14 -28.63
N ASN A 146 22.98 -1.63 -29.55
CA ASN A 146 23.24 -1.61 -31.00
C ASN A 146 23.65 -2.98 -31.56
N ASN A 147 22.96 -4.05 -31.14
CA ASN A 147 23.24 -5.45 -31.48
C ASN A 147 24.68 -5.89 -31.14
N ALA A 148 25.31 -5.33 -30.09
CA ALA A 148 26.66 -5.69 -29.69
C ALA A 148 26.82 -7.15 -29.22
N VAL A 149 25.72 -7.85 -28.89
CA VAL A 149 25.73 -9.28 -28.55
C VAL A 149 25.16 -10.08 -29.72
N SER A 150 25.88 -11.13 -30.14
CA SER A 150 25.46 -12.00 -31.25
C SER A 150 24.21 -12.80 -30.91
N THR A 151 23.21 -12.76 -31.80
CA THR A 151 21.98 -13.57 -31.68
C THR A 151 22.19 -15.06 -32.00
N LYS A 152 23.42 -15.46 -32.37
CA LYS A 152 23.78 -16.87 -32.60
C LYS A 152 24.13 -17.63 -31.31
N LEU A 153 24.31 -16.92 -30.20
CA LEU A 153 24.56 -17.53 -28.88
C LEU A 153 23.34 -18.34 -28.41
N GLY A 154 23.58 -19.33 -27.55
CA GLY A 154 22.49 -20.02 -26.86
C GLY A 154 21.66 -19.04 -26.02
N GLN A 155 20.38 -19.35 -25.76
CA GLN A 155 19.48 -18.40 -25.09
C GLN A 155 20.01 -17.89 -23.74
N ILE A 156 20.59 -18.78 -22.93
CA ILE A 156 21.15 -18.44 -21.62
C ILE A 156 22.39 -17.55 -21.78
N GLU A 157 23.32 -17.96 -22.65
CA GLU A 157 24.55 -17.21 -22.95
C GLU A 157 24.25 -15.82 -23.51
N PHE A 158 23.28 -15.72 -24.43
CA PHE A 158 22.81 -14.46 -24.99
C PHE A 158 22.28 -13.54 -23.89
N LYS A 159 21.39 -14.03 -23.02
CA LYS A 159 20.84 -13.25 -21.89
C LYS A 159 21.98 -12.75 -20.98
N GLN A 160 22.88 -13.64 -20.57
CA GLN A 160 24.02 -13.29 -19.71
C GLN A 160 24.92 -12.23 -20.36
N ALA A 161 25.27 -12.39 -21.63
CA ALA A 161 26.10 -11.44 -22.36
C ALA A 161 25.44 -10.06 -22.49
N VAL A 162 24.13 -10.01 -22.78
CA VAL A 162 23.36 -8.75 -22.81
C VAL A 162 23.37 -8.07 -21.45
N ILE A 163 23.15 -8.82 -20.37
CA ILE A 163 23.15 -8.29 -19.00
C ILE A 163 24.51 -7.68 -18.67
N LEU A 164 25.59 -8.43 -18.87
CA LEU A 164 26.97 -7.97 -18.60
C LEU A 164 27.29 -6.71 -19.41
N LYS A 165 26.88 -6.65 -20.68
CA LYS A 165 27.10 -5.48 -21.54
C LYS A 165 26.26 -4.27 -21.16
N SER A 166 25.05 -4.48 -20.62
CA SER A 166 24.15 -3.42 -20.17
C SER A 166 24.57 -2.79 -18.83
N LYS A 167 25.24 -3.56 -17.95
CA LYS A 167 25.57 -3.15 -16.59
C LYS A 167 26.31 -1.80 -16.49
N PRO A 168 27.34 -1.50 -17.32
CA PRO A 168 28.02 -0.21 -17.29
C PRO A 168 27.12 0.99 -17.65
N MET A 169 26.05 0.77 -18.41
CA MET A 169 25.13 1.83 -18.82
C MET A 169 24.11 2.19 -17.72
N ARG A 170 23.84 1.28 -16.79
CA ARG A 170 22.80 1.42 -15.76
C ARG A 170 22.98 2.67 -14.90
N LEU A 171 24.21 2.95 -14.44
CA LEU A 171 24.49 4.14 -13.62
C LEU A 171 24.06 5.44 -14.33
N LYS A 172 24.35 5.56 -15.62
CA LYS A 172 23.99 6.75 -16.42
C LYS A 172 22.50 6.78 -16.72
N MET A 173 21.92 5.64 -17.10
CA MET A 173 20.53 5.56 -17.55
C MET A 173 19.55 5.68 -16.39
N PHE A 174 19.87 5.17 -15.20
CA PHE A 174 18.99 5.26 -14.04
C PHE A 174 19.05 6.63 -13.37
N LYS A 175 20.03 7.48 -13.71
CA LYS A 175 20.14 8.84 -13.17
C LYS A 175 18.89 9.66 -13.51
N GLY A 176 18.21 10.10 -12.44
CA GLY A 176 16.99 10.91 -12.50
C GLY A 176 15.71 10.10 -12.37
N ILE A 177 15.79 8.76 -12.38
CA ILE A 177 14.64 7.92 -12.07
C ILE A 177 14.41 7.95 -10.56
N THR A 178 13.17 8.15 -10.15
CA THR A 178 12.75 8.11 -8.75
C THR A 178 11.65 7.06 -8.55
N TYR A 179 11.64 6.46 -7.37
CA TYR A 179 10.57 5.57 -6.93
C TYR A 179 9.99 6.03 -5.61
N CYS A 180 8.80 5.52 -5.34
CA CYS A 180 8.08 5.68 -4.11
C CYS A 180 8.42 4.53 -3.17
N LYS A 181 9.15 4.81 -2.10
CA LYS A 181 9.37 3.83 -1.03
C LYS A 181 8.04 3.62 -0.30
N PRO A 182 7.56 2.38 -0.18
CA PRO A 182 6.25 2.13 0.41
C PRO A 182 6.32 2.39 1.92
N LEU A 183 5.20 2.82 2.51
CA LEU A 183 5.06 2.81 3.96
C LEU A 183 5.28 1.38 4.49
N GLN A 184 5.95 1.27 5.64
CA GLN A 184 6.19 -0.01 6.32
C GLN A 184 5.71 0.04 7.77
N GLY A 185 5.49 -1.14 8.36
CA GLY A 185 5.05 -1.31 9.74
C GLY A 185 3.80 -0.49 10.08
N ASP A 186 3.81 0.14 11.26
CA ASP A 186 2.69 0.93 11.78
C ASP A 186 2.21 2.04 10.85
N ALA A 187 3.13 2.67 10.10
CA ALA A 187 2.77 3.76 9.19
C ALA A 187 1.89 3.26 8.03
N ARG A 188 2.14 2.04 7.55
CA ARG A 188 1.30 1.41 6.53
C ARG A 188 -0.07 1.06 7.09
N VAL A 189 -0.11 0.46 8.28
CA VAL A 189 -1.36 0.06 8.95
C VAL A 189 -2.22 1.30 9.22
N LEU A 190 -1.65 2.37 9.76
CA LEU A 190 -2.34 3.64 9.99
C LEU A 190 -2.91 4.23 8.70
N TYR A 191 -2.12 4.20 7.63
CA TYR A 191 -2.58 4.66 6.33
C TYR A 191 -3.77 3.83 5.82
N GLU A 192 -3.68 2.50 5.86
CA GLU A 192 -4.76 1.60 5.46
C GLU A 192 -6.04 1.86 6.30
N MET A 193 -5.91 1.97 7.62
CA MET A 193 -7.02 2.29 8.52
C MET A 193 -7.65 3.65 8.22
N SER A 194 -6.86 4.66 7.84
CA SER A 194 -7.36 6.00 7.50
C SER A 194 -8.19 6.06 6.22
N ARG A 195 -8.16 5.01 5.40
CA ARG A 195 -8.95 4.93 4.17
C ARG A 195 -10.36 4.40 4.40
N GLU A 196 -10.56 3.67 5.48
CA GLU A 196 -11.89 3.20 5.86
C GLU A 196 -12.72 4.38 6.38
N ASP A 197 -14.02 4.39 6.09
CA ASP A 197 -14.94 5.36 6.70
C ASP A 197 -15.28 4.87 8.12
N PRO A 198 -14.72 5.48 9.18
CA PRO A 198 -14.96 4.99 10.53
C PRO A 198 -16.34 5.44 11.05
N LYS A 199 -17.04 6.33 10.34
CA LYS A 199 -18.22 7.02 10.86
C LYS A 199 -19.33 6.09 11.35
N PRO A 200 -19.71 5.02 10.64
CA PRO A 200 -20.77 4.12 11.12
C PRO A 200 -20.41 3.44 12.45
N TYR A 201 -19.13 3.14 12.66
CA TYR A 201 -18.63 2.51 13.89
C TYR A 201 -18.50 3.53 15.02
N ASP A 202 -17.96 4.71 14.70
CA ASP A 202 -17.86 5.83 15.63
C ASP A 202 -19.25 6.25 16.13
N ASP A 203 -20.25 6.41 15.25
CA ASP A 203 -21.62 6.81 15.61
C ASP A 203 -22.27 5.78 16.57
N ALA A 204 -22.03 4.48 16.35
CA ALA A 204 -22.55 3.42 17.21
C ALA A 204 -21.92 3.42 18.62
N VAL A 205 -20.59 3.59 18.71
CA VAL A 205 -19.90 3.68 20.00
C VAL A 205 -20.25 4.99 20.72
N GLU A 206 -20.38 6.10 20.00
CA GLU A 206 -20.81 7.38 20.55
C GLU A 206 -22.24 7.34 21.07
N ALA A 207 -23.15 6.61 20.41
CA ALA A 207 -24.51 6.40 20.91
C ALA A 207 -24.51 5.66 22.26
N ILE A 208 -23.64 4.66 22.43
CA ILE A 208 -23.43 3.99 23.71
C ILE A 208 -22.92 4.98 24.76
N PHE A 209 -21.89 5.76 24.45
CA PHE A 209 -21.40 6.80 25.37
C PHE A 209 -22.51 7.78 25.77
N ALA A 210 -23.25 8.33 24.80
CA ALA A 210 -24.32 9.28 25.06
C ALA A 210 -25.42 8.72 25.96
N LYS A 211 -25.80 7.44 25.78
CA LYS A 211 -26.80 6.75 26.62
C LYS A 211 -26.42 6.73 28.10
N TYR A 212 -25.14 6.51 28.40
CA TYR A 212 -24.66 6.46 29.78
C TYR A 212 -24.33 7.85 30.33
N MET A 213 -23.75 8.73 29.52
CA MET A 213 -23.37 10.06 29.98
C MET A 213 -24.57 10.95 30.31
N ASN A 214 -25.66 10.86 29.54
CA ASN A 214 -26.87 11.66 29.82
C ASN A 214 -27.59 11.27 31.11
N LYS A 215 -27.37 10.04 31.62
CA LYS A 215 -27.98 9.56 32.86
C LYS A 215 -27.20 9.92 34.12
N HIS A 216 -25.92 10.29 33.99
CA HIS A 216 -25.00 10.46 35.13
C HIS A 216 -24.56 11.92 35.37
N THR A 217 -25.19 12.90 34.73
CA THR A 217 -24.89 14.34 34.90
C THR A 217 -25.08 14.86 36.34
N SER A 218 -25.75 14.12 37.23
CA SER A 218 -25.98 14.49 38.63
C SER A 218 -25.12 13.76 39.67
N MET A 219 -24.41 12.69 39.32
CA MET A 219 -23.64 11.88 40.28
C MET A 219 -22.13 11.97 40.00
N LYS A 220 -21.41 12.62 40.91
CA LYS A 220 -19.94 12.77 40.92
C LYS A 220 -19.14 11.46 41.03
N SER A 221 -19.78 10.28 41.16
CA SER A 221 -19.12 9.16 41.82
C SER A 221 -18.70 7.96 40.96
N TYR A 222 -19.15 7.79 39.71
CA TYR A 222 -18.71 6.62 38.93
C TYR A 222 -18.91 6.79 37.42
N PHE A 223 -17.85 6.61 36.64
CA PHE A 223 -17.94 6.47 35.17
C PHE A 223 -18.23 5.00 34.85
N PRO A 224 -19.31 4.66 34.12
CA PRO A 224 -19.80 3.29 33.98
C PRO A 224 -19.00 2.48 32.94
N ILE A 225 -17.70 2.27 33.21
CA ILE A 225 -16.75 1.57 32.34
C ILE A 225 -17.29 0.20 31.92
N ASP A 226 -17.69 -0.64 32.88
CA ASP A 226 -18.11 -2.02 32.60
C ASP A 226 -19.37 -2.06 31.73
N SER A 227 -20.32 -1.17 32.00
CA SER A 227 -21.58 -1.13 31.25
C SER A 227 -21.38 -0.68 29.81
N ILE A 228 -20.54 0.35 29.59
CA ILE A 228 -20.17 0.78 28.23
C ILE A 228 -19.46 -0.36 27.49
N THR A 229 -18.52 -1.04 28.15
CA THR A 229 -17.75 -2.15 27.54
C THR A 229 -18.66 -3.28 27.08
N LEU A 230 -19.60 -3.70 27.93
CA LEU A 230 -20.56 -4.75 27.60
C LEU A 230 -21.45 -4.40 26.40
N GLU A 231 -21.87 -3.15 26.26
CA GLU A 231 -22.65 -2.73 25.08
C GLU A 231 -21.79 -2.64 23.82
N VAL A 232 -20.52 -2.21 23.93
CA VAL A 232 -19.58 -2.22 22.80
C VAL A 232 -19.35 -3.65 22.30
N TYR A 233 -19.24 -4.62 23.20
CA TYR A 233 -19.09 -6.05 22.86
C TYR A 233 -20.29 -6.63 22.10
N GLN A 234 -21.45 -5.99 22.18
CA GLN A 234 -22.67 -6.41 21.49
C GLN A 234 -22.78 -5.82 20.07
N LEU A 235 -21.88 -4.92 19.67
CA LEU A 235 -21.90 -4.35 18.32
C LEU A 235 -21.58 -5.43 17.28
N PRO A 236 -22.31 -5.48 16.14
CA PRO A 236 -22.19 -6.58 15.18
C PRO A 236 -20.83 -6.67 14.50
N PHE A 237 -20.06 -5.58 14.46
CA PHE A 237 -18.72 -5.48 13.85
C PHE A 237 -17.59 -5.48 14.89
N PHE A 238 -17.91 -5.68 16.17
CA PHE A 238 -16.94 -5.73 17.25
C PHE A 238 -16.01 -6.95 17.15
N VAL A 239 -14.73 -6.74 17.47
CA VAL A 239 -13.72 -7.80 17.58
C VAL A 239 -13.09 -7.80 18.97
N ASP A 240 -12.61 -6.65 19.43
CA ASP A 240 -11.92 -6.53 20.72
C ASP A 240 -12.06 -5.09 21.27
N ALA A 241 -12.01 -4.92 22.59
CA ALA A 241 -11.83 -3.60 23.19
C ALA A 241 -11.12 -3.68 24.54
N ILE A 242 -10.43 -2.60 24.90
CA ILE A 242 -9.75 -2.47 26.19
C ILE A 242 -9.75 -1.03 26.67
N TRP A 243 -9.97 -0.89 27.97
CA TRP A 243 -9.76 0.36 28.70
C TRP A 243 -8.33 0.45 29.21
N ASP A 244 -7.77 1.64 29.22
CA ASP A 244 -6.43 1.90 29.75
C ASP A 244 -6.40 2.17 31.26
N ASN A 245 -7.36 1.63 32.02
CA ASN A 245 -7.48 1.86 33.47
C ASN A 245 -6.33 1.24 34.28
N CYS A 246 -5.68 0.22 33.74
CA CYS A 246 -4.53 -0.46 34.34
C CYS A 246 -3.20 0.28 34.11
N VAL A 247 -3.15 1.22 33.15
CA VAL A 247 -1.92 1.91 32.74
C VAL A 247 -1.75 3.16 33.60
N PRO A 248 -0.62 3.34 34.32
CA PRO A 248 -0.35 4.56 35.06
C PRO A 248 -0.45 5.78 34.16
N LYS A 249 -1.33 6.72 34.51
CA LYS A 249 -1.52 7.96 33.75
C LYS A 249 -0.62 9.03 34.35
N VAL A 250 0.28 9.59 33.56
CA VAL A 250 0.99 10.80 33.94
C VAL A 250 -0.08 11.89 34.05
N GLU A 251 -0.35 12.37 35.26
CA GLU A 251 -1.27 13.50 35.45
C GLU A 251 -0.76 14.65 34.58
N SER A 252 -1.54 15.04 33.58
CA SER A 252 -1.30 16.32 32.91
C SER A 252 -1.42 17.41 33.96
N SER A 253 -0.60 18.46 33.87
CA SER A 253 -0.55 19.60 34.79
C SER A 253 -1.88 20.36 34.99
N ASN A 254 -2.95 19.92 34.31
CA ASN A 254 -4.30 20.47 34.33
C ASN A 254 -5.32 19.59 35.09
N GLY A 255 -4.89 18.47 35.71
CA GLY A 255 -5.78 17.60 36.49
C GLY A 255 -6.84 16.83 35.68
N VAL A 256 -6.64 16.71 34.36
CA VAL A 256 -7.56 15.97 33.47
C VAL A 256 -7.13 14.51 33.41
N ASN A 257 -7.92 13.64 34.05
CA ASN A 257 -7.83 12.19 33.84
C ASN A 257 -8.48 11.85 32.49
N GLN A 258 -7.66 11.55 31.48
CA GLN A 258 -8.13 11.08 30.19
C GLN A 258 -8.39 9.58 30.27
N LEU A 259 -9.65 9.16 30.13
CA LEU A 259 -10.00 7.74 29.97
C LEU A 259 -9.92 7.39 28.49
N ARG A 260 -9.27 6.28 28.13
CA ARG A 260 -9.16 5.84 26.74
C ARG A 260 -9.74 4.45 26.57
N LEU A 261 -10.62 4.31 25.60
CA LEU A 261 -11.17 3.03 25.14
C LEU A 261 -10.61 2.74 23.74
N GLY A 262 -9.79 1.71 23.62
CA GLY A 262 -9.41 1.16 22.31
C GLY A 262 -10.42 0.12 21.87
N VAL A 263 -10.89 0.19 20.64
CA VAL A 263 -11.83 -0.78 20.04
C VAL A 263 -11.31 -1.23 18.68
N ILE A 264 -11.33 -2.54 18.43
CA ILE A 264 -11.04 -3.15 17.14
C ILE A 264 -12.36 -3.52 16.47
N PHE A 265 -12.53 -3.05 15.24
CA PHE A 265 -13.69 -3.35 14.40
C PHE A 265 -13.26 -4.21 13.21
N ASN A 266 -14.15 -5.10 12.77
CA ASN A 266 -14.06 -5.76 11.47
C ASN A 266 -14.96 -5.01 10.47
N VAL A 267 -14.35 -4.27 9.56
CA VAL A 267 -15.01 -3.35 8.62
C VAL A 267 -15.73 -4.10 7.50
N HIS A 268 -15.28 -5.31 7.18
CA HIS A 268 -15.82 -6.14 6.10
C HIS A 268 -16.19 -7.53 6.60
N LYS A 269 -17.04 -7.60 7.64
CA LYS A 269 -17.48 -8.87 8.24
C LYS A 269 -18.09 -9.85 7.22
N GLU A 270 -18.63 -9.34 6.11
CA GLU A 270 -19.22 -10.13 5.02
C GLU A 270 -18.23 -10.54 3.92
N SER A 271 -17.02 -9.96 3.90
CA SER A 271 -15.97 -10.35 2.96
C SER A 271 -15.34 -11.67 3.40
N VAL A 272 -15.59 -12.72 2.62
CA VAL A 272 -15.10 -14.09 2.90
C VAL A 272 -13.59 -14.20 2.70
N THR A 273 -12.98 -13.32 1.92
CA THR A 273 -11.62 -13.54 1.45
C THR A 273 -10.55 -12.93 2.36
N GLU A 274 -10.76 -11.74 2.93
CA GLU A 274 -9.81 -11.10 3.85
C GLU A 274 -10.54 -10.14 4.80
N PRO A 275 -10.61 -10.43 6.12
CA PRO A 275 -11.20 -9.51 7.07
C PRO A 275 -10.30 -8.28 7.25
N THR A 276 -10.87 -7.08 7.08
CA THR A 276 -10.17 -5.81 7.30
C THR A 276 -10.49 -5.29 8.69
N TYR A 277 -9.45 -5.01 9.47
CA TYR A 277 -9.58 -4.51 10.83
C TYR A 277 -9.15 -3.06 10.93
N ILE A 278 -9.90 -2.27 11.70
CA ILE A 278 -9.46 -0.95 12.14
C ILE A 278 -9.50 -0.88 13.65
N GLN A 279 -8.51 -0.19 14.22
CA GLN A 279 -8.45 0.11 15.65
C GLN A 279 -8.70 1.60 15.91
N ARG A 280 -9.76 1.91 16.66
CA ARG A 280 -10.13 3.26 17.06
C ARG A 280 -9.90 3.44 18.55
N VAL A 281 -9.31 4.56 18.93
CA VAL A 281 -9.15 4.96 20.33
C VAL A 281 -10.04 6.15 20.60
N TYR A 282 -10.99 5.97 21.51
CA TYR A 282 -11.88 7.00 22.02
C TYR A 282 -11.29 7.58 23.30
N ILE A 283 -10.89 8.85 23.25
CA ILE A 283 -10.29 9.59 24.35
C ILE A 283 -11.37 10.46 24.97
N ILE A 284 -11.72 10.14 26.20
CA ILE A 284 -12.81 10.77 26.94
C ILE A 284 -12.21 11.85 27.82
N ASN A 285 -12.35 13.11 27.38
CA ASN A 285 -11.95 14.26 28.16
C ASN A 285 -13.07 14.64 29.12
N ASN A 286 -12.94 14.23 30.38
CA ASN A 286 -13.87 14.64 31.42
C ASN A 286 -13.49 16.05 31.93
N SER A 287 -13.93 17.10 31.23
CA SER A 287 -13.87 18.46 31.78
C SER A 287 -14.98 18.60 32.82
N LEU A 288 -14.68 18.20 34.06
CA LEU A 288 -15.58 18.30 35.22
C LEU A 288 -16.17 19.71 35.41
N ALA A 289 -15.52 20.74 34.86
CA ALA A 289 -15.93 22.14 34.99
C ALA A 289 -17.05 22.59 34.02
N LYS A 290 -17.33 21.86 32.92
CA LYS A 290 -18.25 22.33 31.87
C LYS A 290 -19.38 21.37 31.53
N GLY A 291 -19.43 20.16 32.12
CA GLY A 291 -20.45 19.16 31.81
C GLY A 291 -20.47 18.69 30.34
N GLN A 292 -19.44 19.06 29.56
CA GLN A 292 -19.25 18.66 28.18
C GLN A 292 -18.13 17.63 28.13
N ILE A 293 -18.44 16.48 27.54
CA ILE A 293 -17.48 15.42 27.29
C ILE A 293 -17.11 15.50 25.82
N LEU A 294 -15.84 15.76 25.57
CA LEU A 294 -15.26 15.68 24.23
C LEU A 294 -14.70 14.27 24.09
N VAL A 295 -15.21 13.53 23.11
CA VAL A 295 -14.64 12.25 22.70
C VAL A 295 -13.72 12.55 21.51
N ASP A 296 -12.42 12.68 21.78
CA ASP A 296 -11.43 12.73 20.70
C ASP A 296 -11.22 11.32 20.17
N LYS A 297 -11.04 11.18 18.85
CA LYS A 297 -10.96 9.87 18.21
C LYS A 297 -9.71 9.78 17.34
N VAL A 298 -8.86 8.82 17.64
CA VAL A 298 -7.60 8.62 16.92
C VAL A 298 -7.44 7.18 16.44
N PHE A 299 -6.71 7.01 15.35
CA PHE A 299 -6.22 5.70 14.95
C PHE A 299 -4.91 5.42 15.69
N ASP A 300 -4.82 4.26 16.33
CA ASP A 300 -3.58 3.76 16.91
C ASP A 300 -3.61 2.24 16.75
N PRO A 301 -2.78 1.65 15.86
CA PRO A 301 -2.84 0.22 15.54
C PRO A 301 -2.39 -0.67 16.70
N ASN A 302 -1.64 -0.11 17.66
CA ASN A 302 -1.00 -0.87 18.72
C ASN A 302 -1.59 -0.60 20.10
N PHE A 303 -2.53 0.34 20.22
CA PHE A 303 -3.19 0.64 21.50
C PHE A 303 -3.69 -0.59 22.24
N VAL A 304 -4.54 -1.42 21.64
CA VAL A 304 -5.17 -2.57 22.32
C VAL A 304 -4.13 -3.60 22.74
N SER A 305 -3.25 -4.00 21.82
CA SER A 305 -2.18 -4.97 22.10
C SER A 305 -1.20 -4.49 23.16
N ARG A 306 -0.76 -3.22 23.08
CA ARG A 306 0.14 -2.58 24.06
C ARG A 306 -0.52 -2.46 25.43
N THR A 307 -1.76 -1.97 25.48
CA THR A 307 -2.52 -1.80 26.73
C THR A 307 -2.76 -3.15 27.40
N ARG A 308 -3.04 -4.20 26.64
CA ARG A 308 -3.24 -5.55 27.19
C ARG A 308 -1.97 -6.08 27.84
N LYS A 309 -0.83 -6.00 27.16
CA LYS A 309 0.47 -6.39 27.73
C LYS A 309 0.76 -5.66 29.04
N GLN A 310 0.49 -4.36 29.08
CA GLN A 310 0.61 -3.54 30.28
C GLN A 310 -0.30 -4.02 31.41
N CYS A 311 -1.58 -4.23 31.14
CA CYS A 311 -2.54 -4.70 32.15
C CYS A 311 -2.20 -6.09 32.69
N GLU A 312 -1.64 -6.95 31.85
CA GLU A 312 -1.29 -8.33 32.20
C GLU A 312 0.11 -8.43 32.86
N GLY A 313 0.84 -7.32 33.00
CA GLY A 313 2.17 -7.30 33.62
C GLY A 313 3.27 -7.89 32.74
N TYR A 314 3.09 -7.89 31.42
CA TYR A 314 4.07 -8.35 30.42
C TYR A 314 4.93 -7.23 29.82
N ASP A 315 4.86 -6.02 30.36
CA ASP A 315 5.83 -4.97 30.05
C ASP A 315 7.05 -5.14 30.97
N ASP A 316 8.22 -5.41 30.37
CA ASP A 316 9.54 -5.37 31.03
C ASP A 316 9.91 -3.95 31.48
#